data_AF-A0A3D0VZQ8-F1
#
_entry.id   AF-A0A3D0VZQ8-F1
#
_cell.length_a   1.000
_cell.length_b   1.000
_cell.length_c   1.000
_cell.angle_alpha   90.00
_cell.angle_beta   90.00
_cell.angle_gamma   90.00
#
_symmetry.space_group_name_H-M   'P 1'
#
loop_
_entity.id
_entity.type
_entity.pdbx_description
1 polymer ?
#
loop_
_entity_poly.entity_id
_entity_poly.type
_entity_poly.pdbx_seq_one_letter_code
_entity_poly.pdbx_strand_id
1 'polypeptide(L)'
;MICRCCSSCCFGSFSSGIASPFRHFFLIMPFRRSSYPAHRFIISKTNAFHNRKKSKKRTCVPFKISAAFPCTISKMFFEKALGSLLFVHGTAFTRADSGVDKKRSGNLDKRQRVWFLDEARGLSILLMVLHHGAYDAAFLLGCRLDFLFEGWFGVIRNFFAGVFIVISGCACRFSRSNLRRGIRCLLLAAGLSAVTAFLIPAQRIRFGILHLLGCGMLLFAFLQPLLDRISPATGAFAGIVLFFFCSGVPGGRLGFRPVQTDLPAFLYQNAFTAALGFPGEGYYSADYFPLIPWLFLFWAGTCLGVGIRLGQGPGWLYRLHSPFLAAAGQKTLWIYLLHQPILYFIFLLIRLWF
;
A
#
# COMPACT_ATOMS: atom_id res chain seq x y z
N MET A 1 -2.50 -4.55 48.83
CA MET A 1 -3.53 -5.61 48.69
C MET A 1 -4.54 -5.15 47.65
N ILE A 2 -4.38 -5.47 46.36
CA ILE A 2 -4.74 -6.71 45.63
C ILE A 2 -6.19 -6.69 45.11
N CYS A 3 -6.32 -6.61 43.77
CA CYS A 3 -7.15 -7.41 42.84
C CYS A 3 -7.10 -6.70 41.47
N ARG A 4 -6.28 -7.05 40.46
CA ARG A 4 -6.15 -8.24 39.58
C ARG A 4 -7.41 -8.62 38.77
N CYS A 5 -7.15 -8.91 37.48
CA CYS A 5 -8.00 -9.33 36.34
C CYS A 5 -8.62 -8.19 35.51
N CYS A 6 -8.39 -8.07 34.19
CA CYS A 6 -8.15 -9.11 33.19
C CYS A 6 -7.14 -8.67 32.11
N SER A 7 -6.04 -9.42 31.99
CA SER A 7 -5.14 -9.47 30.83
C SER A 7 -5.70 -10.50 29.85
N SER A 8 -5.89 -10.15 28.58
CA SER A 8 -5.87 -11.08 27.42
C SER A 8 -6.19 -10.33 26.12
N CYS A 9 -5.15 -9.92 25.39
CA CYS A 9 -5.17 -9.73 23.93
C CYS A 9 -3.72 -9.77 23.45
N CYS A 10 -3.07 -10.93 23.61
CA CYS A 10 -1.85 -11.28 22.90
C CYS A 10 -2.28 -11.95 21.59
N PHE A 11 -2.03 -11.30 20.46
CA PHE A 11 -2.18 -11.89 19.13
C PHE A 11 -0.99 -12.83 18.88
N GLY A 12 -1.30 -14.05 18.46
CA GLY A 12 -0.40 -15.21 18.48
C GLY A 12 0.81 -15.13 17.55
N SER A 13 1.95 -15.53 18.10
CA SER A 13 3.14 -15.96 17.39
C SER A 13 2.90 -17.33 16.74
N PHE A 14 3.18 -17.42 15.44
CA PHE A 14 3.35 -18.66 14.72
C PHE A 14 4.67 -19.30 15.17
N SER A 15 4.63 -20.54 15.68
CA SER A 15 5.81 -21.40 15.80
C SER A 15 5.47 -22.81 15.36
N SER A 16 6.16 -23.24 14.31
CA SER A 16 6.18 -24.58 13.75
C SER A 16 7.18 -25.45 14.52
N GLY A 17 6.70 -26.54 15.14
CA GLY A 17 7.54 -27.56 15.75
C GLY A 17 7.31 -28.92 15.09
N ILE A 18 8.37 -29.47 14.51
CA ILE A 18 8.46 -30.81 13.91
C ILE A 18 8.89 -31.83 14.99
N ALA A 19 8.31 -33.03 14.91
CA ALA A 19 8.76 -34.36 15.36
C ALA A 19 8.85 -34.72 16.87
N SER A 20 7.97 -35.68 17.25
CA SER A 20 8.18 -36.99 17.95
C SER A 20 9.46 -37.25 18.78
N PRO A 21 9.42 -38.08 19.87
CA PRO A 21 8.94 -39.47 19.76
C PRO A 21 8.36 -40.22 21.00
N PHE A 22 7.81 -41.42 20.71
CA PHE A 22 7.55 -42.61 21.55
C PHE A 22 6.67 -42.50 22.83
N ARG A 23 5.53 -43.21 22.82
CA ARG A 23 5.26 -44.39 23.69
C ARG A 23 3.96 -45.12 23.29
N HIS A 24 4.09 -46.44 23.19
CA HIS A 24 3.02 -47.45 23.10
C HIS A 24 1.98 -47.29 24.21
N PHE A 25 0.70 -47.51 23.91
CA PHE A 25 -0.18 -48.38 24.70
C PHE A 25 -1.45 -48.74 23.91
N PHE A 26 -1.66 -50.04 23.72
CA PHE A 26 -2.89 -50.67 23.25
C PHE A 26 -4.01 -50.48 24.30
N LEU A 27 -5.26 -50.22 23.89
CA LEU A 27 -6.44 -51.05 24.24
C LEU A 27 -7.76 -50.46 23.68
N ILE A 28 -8.39 -51.25 22.80
CA ILE A 28 -9.80 -51.70 22.83
C ILE A 28 -10.95 -50.65 22.81
N MET A 29 -11.61 -50.60 21.65
CA MET A 29 -13.01 -50.21 21.37
C MET A 29 -14.03 -50.93 22.29
N PRO A 30 -15.22 -50.35 22.59
CA PRO A 30 -16.34 -50.45 21.63
C PRO A 30 -17.36 -49.29 21.60
N PHE A 31 -17.78 -48.98 20.37
CA PHE A 31 -19.17 -49.03 19.89
C PHE A 31 -20.32 -48.53 20.80
N ARG A 32 -20.96 -47.40 20.43
CA ARG A 32 -22.43 -47.27 20.52
C ARG A 32 -23.01 -46.27 19.52
N ARG A 33 -24.00 -46.76 18.78
CA ARG A 33 -24.90 -46.11 17.81
C ARG A 33 -25.99 -45.26 18.48
N SER A 34 -26.74 -44.55 17.62
CA SER A 34 -28.09 -43.98 17.75
C SER A 34 -28.19 -42.56 18.31
N SER A 35 -29.04 -41.66 17.81
CA SER A 35 -29.99 -41.61 16.69
C SER A 35 -30.44 -40.14 16.57
N TYR A 36 -30.69 -39.63 15.37
CA TYR A 36 -31.50 -38.42 15.17
C TYR A 36 -32.98 -38.73 15.47
N PRO A 37 -33.80 -37.71 15.77
CA PRO A 37 -34.81 -37.37 14.77
C PRO A 37 -35.08 -35.87 14.59
N ALA A 38 -35.54 -35.54 13.39
CA ALA A 38 -36.24 -34.31 13.05
C ALA A 38 -37.75 -34.44 13.33
N HIS A 39 -38.43 -33.38 13.76
CA HIS A 39 -39.68 -32.87 13.14
C HIS A 39 -40.34 -31.72 13.94
N ARG A 40 -41.05 -30.88 13.18
CA ARG A 40 -42.22 -30.02 13.50
C ARG A 40 -42.02 -28.52 13.81
N PHE A 41 -42.22 -27.75 12.75
CA PHE A 41 -42.97 -26.50 12.71
C PHE A 41 -44.29 -26.57 13.52
N ILE A 42 -44.52 -25.58 14.39
CA ILE A 42 -45.87 -25.13 14.79
C ILE A 42 -45.86 -23.60 14.85
N ILE A 43 -46.77 -23.00 14.09
CA ILE A 43 -47.16 -21.59 14.12
C ILE A 43 -48.11 -21.41 15.31
N SER A 44 -47.86 -20.41 16.15
CA SER A 44 -48.89 -19.85 17.05
C SER A 44 -48.72 -18.34 17.15
N LYS A 45 -49.72 -17.62 16.65
CA LYS A 45 -50.01 -16.22 16.96
C LYS A 45 -50.87 -16.20 18.22
N THR A 46 -50.48 -15.42 19.23
CA THR A 46 -51.45 -14.62 20.02
C THR A 46 -50.76 -13.50 20.79
N ASN A 47 -51.38 -12.33 20.72
CA ASN A 47 -51.05 -11.10 21.42
C ASN A 47 -51.22 -11.26 22.95
N ALA A 48 -50.39 -10.57 23.75
CA ALA A 48 -50.76 -9.28 24.38
C ALA A 48 -50.03 -9.01 25.72
N PHE A 49 -49.88 -7.71 25.99
CA PHE A 49 -49.71 -7.03 27.28
C PHE A 49 -48.32 -6.87 27.95
N HIS A 50 -47.89 -5.60 27.90
CA HIS A 50 -47.30 -4.80 28.98
C HIS A 50 -45.99 -5.28 29.67
N ASN A 51 -44.88 -4.61 29.37
CA ASN A 51 -44.35 -3.65 30.36
C ASN A 51 -43.37 -2.62 29.74
N ARG A 52 -43.62 -1.34 30.04
CA ARG A 52 -42.74 -0.21 29.71
C ARG A 52 -41.49 -0.27 30.59
N LYS A 53 -40.32 -0.46 30.00
CA LYS A 53 -39.07 0.08 30.56
C LYS A 53 -38.42 1.01 29.53
N LYS A 54 -38.44 2.29 29.88
CA LYS A 54 -37.73 3.39 29.20
C LYS A 54 -36.24 3.05 29.14
N SER A 55 -35.76 2.60 27.99
CA SER A 55 -34.35 2.69 27.62
C SER A 55 -34.20 3.85 26.65
N LYS A 56 -33.39 4.85 27.03
CA LYS A 56 -33.00 5.98 26.17
C LYS A 56 -32.40 5.41 24.89
N LYS A 57 -33.19 5.37 23.81
CA LYS A 57 -32.69 5.09 22.46
C LYS A 57 -31.72 6.21 22.11
N ARG A 58 -30.42 5.87 22.06
CA ARG A 58 -29.44 6.63 21.29
C ARG A 58 -29.92 6.59 19.84
N THR A 59 -30.48 7.69 19.37
CA THR A 59 -30.70 7.93 17.96
C THR A 59 -29.34 8.13 17.32
N CYS A 60 -28.68 7.04 16.93
CA CYS A 60 -27.64 7.09 15.93
C CYS A 60 -28.33 7.53 14.64
N VAL A 61 -28.07 8.77 14.21
CA VAL A 61 -28.39 9.20 12.85
C VAL A 61 -27.67 8.21 11.92
N PRO A 62 -28.39 7.47 11.06
CA PRO A 62 -27.72 6.62 10.08
C PRO A 62 -27.09 7.55 9.06
N PHE A 63 -25.81 7.86 9.23
CA PHE A 63 -25.01 8.46 8.19
C PHE A 63 -24.84 7.39 7.10
N LYS A 64 -25.82 7.30 6.20
CA LYS A 64 -25.73 6.53 4.97
C LYS A 64 -24.61 7.15 4.13
N ILE A 65 -23.39 6.71 4.36
CA ILE A 65 -22.35 6.81 3.35
C ILE A 65 -22.77 5.82 2.27
N SER A 66 -23.50 6.31 1.26
CA SER A 66 -23.58 5.61 -0.02
C SER A 66 -22.14 5.50 -0.53
N ALA A 67 -21.51 4.36 -0.26
CA ALA A 67 -20.28 3.93 -0.90
C ALA A 67 -20.58 3.57 -2.37
N ALA A 68 -21.07 4.55 -3.14
CA ALA A 68 -21.05 4.51 -4.58
C ALA A 68 -19.60 4.82 -4.99
N PHE A 69 -18.75 3.80 -4.92
CA PHE A 69 -17.42 3.84 -5.49
C PHE A 69 -17.52 4.30 -6.96
N PRO A 70 -16.67 5.22 -7.44
CA PRO A 70 -16.47 5.40 -8.87
C PRO A 70 -15.66 4.22 -9.41
N CYS A 71 -16.27 3.04 -9.46
CA CYS A 71 -15.70 1.79 -9.97
C CYS A 71 -15.20 1.95 -11.42
N THR A 72 -15.83 2.85 -12.19
CA THR A 72 -15.51 3.12 -13.59
C THR A 72 -14.10 3.69 -13.81
N ILE A 73 -13.59 4.53 -12.89
CA ILE A 73 -12.26 5.17 -13.05
C ILE A 73 -11.15 4.21 -12.62
N SER A 74 -11.36 3.45 -11.54
CA SER A 74 -10.42 2.41 -11.09
C SER A 74 -10.30 1.29 -12.13
N LYS A 75 -11.42 0.87 -12.74
CA LYS A 75 -11.44 -0.13 -13.81
C LYS A 75 -10.76 0.36 -15.09
N MET A 76 -10.98 1.62 -15.48
CA MET A 76 -10.31 2.23 -16.63
C MET A 76 -8.79 2.38 -16.41
N PHE A 77 -8.37 2.68 -15.17
CA PHE A 77 -6.95 2.72 -14.80
C PHE A 77 -6.35 1.31 -14.80
N PHE A 78 -7.05 0.32 -14.23
CA PHE A 78 -6.63 -1.07 -14.16
C PHE A 78 -6.41 -1.67 -15.55
N GLU A 79 -7.37 -1.53 -16.46
CA GLU A 79 -7.27 -2.07 -17.82
C GLU A 79 -6.18 -1.35 -18.65
N LYS A 80 -6.01 -0.04 -18.51
CA LYS A 80 -5.02 0.73 -19.28
C LYS A 80 -3.60 0.62 -18.73
N ALA A 81 -3.42 0.51 -17.41
CA ALA A 81 -2.11 0.34 -16.79
C ALA A 81 -1.54 -1.07 -17.02
N LEU A 82 -2.37 -2.12 -16.92
CA LEU A 82 -1.99 -3.49 -17.32
C LEU A 82 -1.78 -3.59 -18.84
N GLY A 83 -2.64 -2.97 -19.65
CA GLY A 83 -2.47 -2.93 -21.11
C GLY A 83 -1.15 -2.28 -21.54
N SER A 84 -0.70 -1.23 -20.86
CA SER A 84 0.59 -0.58 -21.13
C SER A 84 1.79 -1.44 -20.73
N LEU A 85 1.62 -2.34 -19.76
CA LEU A 85 2.67 -3.26 -19.30
C LEU A 85 2.85 -4.45 -20.27
N LEU A 86 1.76 -4.88 -20.91
CA LEU A 86 1.76 -5.97 -21.90
C LEU A 86 2.12 -5.49 -23.32
N PHE A 87 1.87 -4.22 -23.65
CA PHE A 87 2.14 -3.69 -25.01
C PHE A 87 3.63 -3.38 -25.29
N VAL A 88 4.49 -3.38 -24.26
CA VAL A 88 5.95 -3.20 -24.43
C VAL A 88 6.61 -4.42 -25.09
N HIS A 89 5.91 -5.53 -25.26
CA HIS A 89 6.43 -6.73 -25.94
C HIS A 89 6.22 -6.74 -27.48
N GLY A 90 5.58 -5.72 -28.06
CA GLY A 90 5.05 -5.78 -29.43
C GLY A 90 5.83 -5.08 -30.54
N THR A 91 6.87 -4.29 -30.25
CA THR A 91 7.65 -3.63 -31.31
C THR A 91 9.00 -4.30 -31.46
N ALA A 92 9.09 -5.19 -32.44
CA ALA A 92 10.33 -5.74 -32.96
C ALA A 92 11.35 -4.61 -33.19
N PHE A 93 12.45 -4.68 -32.45
CA PHE A 93 13.61 -3.80 -32.58
C PHE A 93 14.40 -4.20 -33.82
N THR A 94 13.92 -3.81 -35.01
CA THR A 94 14.75 -3.88 -36.22
C THR A 94 15.57 -2.60 -36.30
N ARG A 95 16.86 -2.76 -36.00
CA ARG A 95 17.93 -1.82 -36.32
C ARG A 95 17.96 -1.65 -37.84
N ALA A 96 17.50 -0.50 -38.33
CA ALA A 96 17.65 -0.10 -39.73
C ALA A 96 18.36 1.26 -39.79
N ASP A 97 19.09 1.40 -40.87
CA ASP A 97 20.32 2.14 -41.04
C ASP A 97 20.11 3.64 -41.35
N SER A 98 21.18 4.39 -41.08
CA SER A 98 21.67 5.61 -41.72
C SER A 98 20.77 6.44 -42.65
N GLY A 99 20.61 7.71 -42.26
CA GLY A 99 20.56 8.84 -43.19
C GLY A 99 19.20 9.14 -43.79
N VAL A 100 18.46 10.07 -43.18
CA VAL A 100 17.59 11.05 -43.84
C VAL A 100 17.02 12.01 -42.76
N ASP A 101 17.06 13.29 -43.09
CA ASP A 101 16.36 14.42 -42.46
C ASP A 101 16.89 15.05 -41.16
N LYS A 102 17.99 15.77 -41.37
CA LYS A 102 18.45 16.97 -40.64
C LYS A 102 17.40 18.13 -40.58
N LYS A 103 16.15 17.92 -41.02
CA LYS A 103 15.06 18.92 -41.09
C LYS A 103 13.98 18.76 -40.01
N ARG A 104 14.06 17.71 -39.17
CA ARG A 104 13.16 17.50 -37.99
C ARG A 104 13.74 18.01 -36.66
N SER A 105 14.86 18.72 -36.70
CA SER A 105 15.59 19.23 -35.53
C SER A 105 15.04 20.55 -34.96
N GLY A 106 13.83 20.98 -35.36
CA GLY A 106 13.26 22.28 -34.95
C GLY A 106 12.24 22.22 -33.80
N ASN A 107 11.86 21.04 -33.29
CA ASN A 107 10.74 20.93 -32.33
C ASN A 107 10.90 19.86 -31.23
N LEU A 108 12.10 19.30 -31.05
CA LEU A 108 12.37 18.25 -30.06
C LEU A 108 12.52 18.77 -28.62
N ASP A 109 12.32 20.07 -28.39
CA ASP A 109 12.56 20.72 -27.09
C ASP A 109 11.29 21.07 -26.29
N LYS A 110 10.10 20.76 -26.83
CA LYS A 110 8.87 20.80 -26.01
C LYS A 110 8.79 19.50 -25.21
N ARG A 111 9.32 19.53 -23.99
CA ARG A 111 8.99 18.53 -22.95
C ARG A 111 7.47 18.50 -22.77
N GLN A 112 6.80 17.57 -23.44
CA GLN A 112 5.37 17.44 -23.33
C GLN A 112 5.02 16.98 -21.92
N ARG A 113 4.18 17.76 -21.23
CA ARG A 113 3.76 17.45 -19.87
C ARG A 113 2.88 16.19 -19.89
N VAL A 114 3.21 15.25 -19.02
CA VAL A 114 2.48 13.99 -18.87
C VAL A 114 1.40 14.18 -17.80
N TRP A 115 0.23 14.66 -18.21
CA TRP A 115 -0.87 14.97 -17.30
C TRP A 115 -1.36 13.77 -16.51
N PHE A 116 -1.33 12.57 -17.11
CA PHE A 116 -1.78 11.36 -16.43
C PHE A 116 -0.95 11.02 -15.19
N LEU A 117 0.35 11.34 -15.14
CA LEU A 117 1.16 11.10 -13.94
C LEU A 117 0.68 11.95 -12.76
N ASP A 118 0.27 13.19 -13.03
CA ASP A 118 -0.32 14.07 -12.01
C ASP A 118 -1.69 13.54 -11.60
N GLU A 119 -2.56 13.17 -12.54
CA GLU A 119 -3.90 12.62 -12.25
C GLU A 119 -3.86 11.33 -11.43
N ALA A 120 -3.02 10.39 -11.83
CA ALA A 120 -2.87 9.11 -11.15
C ALA A 120 -2.30 9.28 -9.73
N ARG A 121 -1.38 10.24 -9.55
CA ARG A 121 -0.89 10.62 -8.22
C ARG A 121 -2.01 11.24 -7.38
N GLY A 122 -2.82 12.12 -7.98
CA GLY A 122 -3.99 12.73 -7.36
C GLY A 122 -5.03 11.71 -6.89
N LEU A 123 -5.34 10.72 -7.73
CA LEU A 123 -6.23 9.63 -7.36
C LEU A 123 -5.66 8.81 -6.20
N SER A 124 -4.37 8.43 -6.29
CA SER A 124 -3.71 7.63 -5.25
C SER A 124 -3.71 8.33 -3.90
N ILE A 125 -3.44 9.63 -3.85
CA ILE A 125 -3.43 10.38 -2.58
C ILE A 125 -4.83 10.54 -2.01
N LEU A 126 -5.85 10.78 -2.83
CA LEU A 126 -7.23 10.88 -2.34
C LEU A 126 -7.72 9.56 -1.74
N LEU A 127 -7.41 8.44 -2.39
CA LEU A 127 -7.74 7.11 -1.86
C LEU A 127 -7.03 6.82 -0.53
N MET A 128 -5.77 7.26 -0.40
CA MET A 128 -5.01 7.14 0.84
C MET A 128 -5.64 7.97 1.97
N VAL A 129 -6.07 9.21 1.69
CA VAL A 129 -6.80 10.06 2.65
C VAL A 129 -8.10 9.40 3.10
N LEU A 130 -8.88 8.84 2.16
CA LEU A 130 -10.13 8.14 2.47
C LEU A 130 -9.88 6.90 3.35
N HIS A 131 -8.84 6.12 3.03
CA HIS A 131 -8.44 4.97 3.85
C HIS A 131 -8.09 5.39 5.28
N HIS A 132 -7.23 6.39 5.46
CA HIS A 132 -6.85 6.88 6.78
C HIS A 132 -8.03 7.47 7.54
N GLY A 133 -8.92 8.19 6.86
CA GLY A 133 -10.15 8.70 7.48
C GLY A 133 -11.07 7.58 7.98
N ALA A 134 -11.22 6.49 7.21
CA ALA A 134 -11.97 5.32 7.64
C ALA A 134 -11.30 4.61 8.83
N TYR A 135 -9.97 4.48 8.81
CA TYR A 135 -9.20 3.91 9.91
C TYR A 135 -9.34 4.73 11.21
N ASP A 136 -9.20 6.06 11.13
CA ASP A 136 -9.34 6.95 12.28
C ASP A 136 -10.78 6.96 12.82
N ALA A 137 -11.80 6.87 11.95
CA ALA A 137 -13.19 6.70 12.38
C ALA A 137 -13.39 5.38 13.15
N ALA A 138 -12.85 4.27 12.66
CA ALA A 138 -12.90 3.00 13.37
C ALA A 138 -12.17 3.06 14.72
N PHE A 139 -10.99 3.66 14.75
CA PHE A 139 -10.12 3.73 15.93
C PHE A 139 -10.63 4.70 17.01
N LEU A 140 -11.06 5.91 16.63
CA LEU A 140 -11.46 6.96 17.57
C LEU A 140 -12.95 6.91 17.91
N LEU A 141 -13.83 6.64 16.94
CA LEU A 141 -15.28 6.65 17.15
C LEU A 141 -15.85 5.26 17.43
N GLY A 142 -15.07 4.20 17.27
CA GLY A 142 -15.53 2.82 17.45
C GLY A 142 -16.49 2.35 16.36
N CYS A 143 -16.46 2.97 15.17
CA CYS A 143 -17.26 2.53 14.03
C CYS A 143 -16.86 1.11 13.62
N ARG A 144 -17.84 0.21 13.47
CA ARG A 144 -17.59 -1.16 12.98
C ARG A 144 -17.33 -1.14 11.47
N LEU A 145 -16.07 -0.94 11.11
CA LEU A 145 -15.55 -0.97 9.74
C LEU A 145 -14.64 -2.18 9.58
N ASP A 146 -15.19 -3.38 9.86
CA ASP A 146 -14.43 -4.63 9.93
C ASP A 146 -13.71 -4.95 8.61
N PHE A 147 -14.27 -4.50 7.47
CA PHE A 147 -13.67 -4.65 6.14
C PHE A 147 -12.26 -4.02 6.01
N LEU A 148 -11.93 -3.02 6.83
CA LEU A 148 -10.60 -2.37 6.80
C LEU A 148 -9.48 -3.32 7.25
N PHE A 149 -9.83 -4.33 8.04
CA PHE A 149 -8.88 -5.28 8.63
C PHE A 149 -8.87 -6.62 7.88
N GLU A 150 -9.71 -6.77 6.85
CA GLU A 150 -9.75 -7.97 6.03
C GLU A 150 -8.56 -8.03 5.05
N GLY A 151 -8.03 -9.23 4.83
CA GLY A 151 -6.80 -9.42 4.04
C GLY A 151 -6.88 -8.89 2.60
N TRP A 152 -8.05 -8.98 1.96
CA TRP A 152 -8.26 -8.49 0.59
C TRP A 152 -8.14 -6.96 0.50
N PHE A 153 -8.56 -6.24 1.54
CA PHE A 153 -8.44 -4.78 1.57
C PHE A 153 -6.98 -4.35 1.73
N GLY A 154 -6.18 -5.14 2.46
CA GLY A 154 -4.73 -4.99 2.51
C GLY A 154 -4.06 -5.09 1.13
N VAL A 155 -4.54 -5.98 0.26
CA VAL A 155 -4.05 -6.09 -1.14
C VAL A 155 -4.36 -4.81 -1.93
N ILE A 156 -5.58 -4.28 -1.79
CA ILE A 156 -5.99 -3.04 -2.45
C ILE A 156 -5.14 -1.85 -1.97
N ARG A 157 -4.92 -1.73 -0.66
CA ARG A 157 -4.05 -0.70 -0.08
C ARG A 157 -2.63 -0.78 -0.66
N ASN A 158 -2.06 -1.99 -0.69
CA ASN A 158 -0.72 -2.22 -1.21
C ASN A 158 -0.64 -1.93 -2.72
N PHE A 159 -1.70 -2.21 -3.47
CA PHE A 159 -1.78 -1.87 -4.90
C PHE A 159 -1.71 -0.36 -5.12
N PHE A 160 -2.51 0.44 -4.43
CA PHE A 160 -2.48 1.91 -4.59
C PHE A 160 -1.15 2.53 -4.13
N ALA A 161 -0.58 2.01 -3.03
CA ALA A 161 0.75 2.41 -2.60
C ALA A 161 1.82 2.05 -3.65
N GLY A 162 1.72 0.86 -4.24
CA GLY A 162 2.58 0.43 -5.34
C GLY A 162 2.50 1.34 -6.55
N VAL A 163 1.29 1.68 -7.01
CA VAL A 163 1.05 2.65 -8.09
C VAL A 163 1.70 3.99 -7.78
N PHE A 164 1.51 4.50 -6.56
CA PHE A 164 2.11 5.76 -6.11
C PHE A 164 3.65 5.71 -6.13
N ILE A 165 4.26 4.59 -5.75
CA ILE A 165 5.71 4.36 -5.78
C ILE A 165 6.23 4.33 -7.23
N VAL A 166 5.56 3.60 -8.14
CA VAL A 166 5.91 3.56 -9.58
C VAL A 166 5.87 4.96 -10.18
N ILE A 167 4.79 5.71 -9.94
CA ILE A 167 4.64 7.09 -10.45
C ILE A 167 5.73 8.01 -9.89
N SER A 168 6.10 7.83 -8.63
CA SER A 168 7.20 8.58 -8.00
C SER A 168 8.54 8.29 -8.67
N GLY A 169 8.81 7.01 -9.00
CA GLY A 169 9.97 6.60 -9.79
C GLY A 169 9.96 7.21 -11.20
N CYS A 170 8.83 7.15 -11.92
CA CYS A 170 8.67 7.78 -13.23
C CYS A 170 9.03 9.28 -13.17
N ALA A 171 8.56 9.97 -12.13
CA ALA A 171 8.77 11.40 -11.93
C ALA A 171 10.24 11.80 -11.67
N CYS A 172 11.14 10.85 -11.37
CA CYS A 172 12.57 11.12 -11.29
C CYS A 172 13.18 11.48 -12.65
N ARG A 173 12.66 10.91 -13.75
CA ARG A 173 13.13 11.18 -15.12
C ARG A 173 12.79 12.59 -15.60
N PHE A 174 11.76 13.21 -15.03
CA PHE A 174 11.32 14.57 -15.37
C PHE A 174 12.00 15.65 -14.52
N SER A 175 12.71 15.26 -13.45
CA SER A 175 13.30 16.20 -12.52
C SER A 175 14.63 16.77 -12.97
N ARG A 176 14.95 17.99 -12.51
CA ARG A 176 16.27 18.61 -12.70
C ARG A 176 17.30 18.14 -11.67
N SER A 177 16.88 17.92 -10.42
CA SER A 177 17.77 17.48 -9.33
C SER A 177 17.01 16.54 -8.38
N ASN A 178 17.23 15.24 -8.58
CA ASN A 178 16.65 14.22 -7.70
C ASN A 178 17.33 14.20 -6.33
N LEU A 179 18.62 14.57 -6.25
CA LEU A 179 19.35 14.70 -4.99
C LEU A 179 18.68 15.69 -4.03
N ARG A 180 18.42 16.93 -4.48
CA ARG A 180 17.76 17.96 -3.65
C ARG A 180 16.32 17.57 -3.29
N ARG A 181 15.63 16.84 -4.15
CA ARG A 181 14.27 16.34 -3.86
C ARG A 181 14.30 15.21 -2.83
N GLY A 182 15.21 14.26 -2.97
CA GLY A 182 15.42 13.16 -2.03
C GLY A 182 15.75 13.66 -0.64
N ILE A 183 16.73 14.57 -0.51
CA ILE A 183 17.11 15.17 0.78
C ILE A 183 15.90 15.88 1.42
N ARG A 184 15.20 16.75 0.68
CA ARG A 184 14.00 17.42 1.22
C ARG A 184 12.93 16.44 1.67
N CYS A 185 12.71 15.37 0.90
CA CYS A 185 11.73 14.34 1.23
C CYS A 185 12.11 13.60 2.52
N LEU A 186 13.39 13.24 2.69
CA LEU A 186 13.89 12.61 3.92
C LEU A 186 13.83 13.53 5.13
N LEU A 187 14.14 14.82 4.97
CA LEU A 187 14.01 15.80 6.06
C LEU A 187 12.55 15.93 6.52
N LEU A 188 11.62 15.99 5.58
CA LEU A 188 10.18 16.00 5.88
C LEU A 188 9.73 14.70 6.55
N ALA A 189 10.24 13.55 6.08
CA ALA A 189 9.94 12.24 6.65
C ALA A 189 10.45 12.13 8.10
N ALA A 190 11.69 12.57 8.36
CA ALA A 190 12.27 12.62 9.69
C ALA A 190 11.50 13.55 10.63
N GLY A 191 11.08 14.72 10.14
CA GLY A 191 10.21 15.65 10.87
C GLY A 191 8.87 15.00 11.25
N LEU A 192 8.22 14.30 10.30
CA LEU A 192 6.97 13.59 10.55
C LEU A 192 7.16 12.44 11.57
N SER A 193 8.24 11.69 11.47
CA SER A 193 8.60 10.64 12.44
C SER A 193 8.84 11.21 13.83
N ALA A 194 9.50 12.35 13.96
CA ALA A 194 9.70 13.03 15.24
C ALA A 194 8.36 13.48 15.83
N VAL A 195 7.56 14.23 15.05
CA VAL A 195 6.24 14.74 15.50
C VAL A 195 5.32 13.60 15.94
N THR A 196 5.22 12.52 15.16
CA THR A 196 4.39 11.37 15.52
C THR A 196 4.92 10.62 16.74
N ALA A 197 6.24 10.49 16.89
CA ALA A 197 6.84 9.87 18.08
C ALA A 197 6.58 10.66 19.37
N PHE A 198 6.54 11.99 19.32
CA PHE A 198 6.29 12.84 20.48
C PHE A 198 4.80 13.03 20.79
N LEU A 199 3.97 13.27 19.78
CA LEU A 199 2.55 13.61 19.98
C LEU A 199 1.65 12.38 20.08
N ILE A 200 1.92 11.32 19.31
CA ILE A 200 1.06 10.13 19.22
C ILE A 200 1.92 8.86 19.17
N PRO A 201 2.56 8.43 20.28
CA PRO A 201 3.48 7.29 20.29
C PRO A 201 2.85 5.98 19.75
N ALA A 202 1.54 5.80 19.95
CA ALA A 202 0.77 4.65 19.46
C ALA A 202 0.66 4.60 17.92
N GLN A 203 0.82 5.73 17.23
CA GLN A 203 0.82 5.83 15.77
C GLN A 203 2.16 6.33 15.24
N ARG A 204 3.27 6.04 15.94
CA ARG A 204 4.59 6.47 15.50
C ARG A 204 4.92 5.92 14.11
N ILE A 205 5.44 6.78 13.25
CA ILE A 205 5.90 6.38 11.91
C ILE A 205 7.40 6.11 11.98
N ARG A 206 7.79 4.84 11.78
CA ARG A 206 9.18 4.38 11.66
C ARG A 206 9.36 3.81 10.25
N PHE A 207 10.07 4.56 9.40
CA PHE A 207 10.33 4.19 8.01
C PHE A 207 9.06 3.97 7.16
N GLY A 208 8.29 5.05 7.01
CA GLY A 208 7.12 5.11 6.12
C GLY A 208 7.46 5.41 4.65
N ILE A 209 6.42 5.62 3.83
CA ILE A 209 6.59 5.76 2.38
C ILE A 209 7.47 6.95 1.96
N LEU A 210 7.46 8.05 2.72
CA LEU A 210 8.35 9.19 2.44
C LEU A 210 9.84 8.85 2.65
N HIS A 211 10.16 7.96 3.60
CA HIS A 211 11.53 7.49 3.79
C HIS A 211 11.98 6.68 2.58
N LEU A 212 11.15 5.71 2.17
CA LEU A 212 11.35 4.92 0.96
C LEU A 212 11.56 5.81 -0.27
N LEU A 213 10.65 6.76 -0.54
CA LEU A 213 10.75 7.63 -1.71
C LEU A 213 11.97 8.54 -1.65
N GLY A 214 12.29 9.08 -0.47
CA GLY A 214 13.49 9.87 -0.24
C GLY A 214 14.76 9.07 -0.55
N CYS A 215 14.91 7.89 0.03
CA CYS A 215 16.02 6.98 -0.23
C CYS A 215 16.07 6.55 -1.71
N GLY A 216 14.94 6.20 -2.31
CA GLY A 216 14.85 5.83 -3.72
C GLY A 216 15.30 6.95 -4.66
N MET A 217 14.92 8.20 -4.39
CA MET A 217 15.38 9.36 -5.16
C MET A 217 16.89 9.61 -5.02
N LEU A 218 17.45 9.43 -3.81
CA LEU A 218 18.90 9.53 -3.58
C LEU A 218 19.65 8.42 -4.32
N LEU A 219 19.25 7.17 -4.14
CA LEU A 219 19.83 6.03 -4.82
C LEU A 219 19.75 6.20 -6.34
N PHE A 220 18.61 6.64 -6.86
CA PHE A 220 18.46 6.94 -8.28
C PHE A 220 19.44 8.02 -8.75
N ALA A 221 19.65 9.10 -7.99
CA ALA A 221 20.58 10.15 -8.37
C ALA A 221 22.02 9.64 -8.54
N PHE A 222 22.45 8.65 -7.75
CA PHE A 222 23.78 8.05 -7.84
C PHE A 222 23.85 6.91 -8.86
N LEU A 223 22.82 6.06 -8.93
CA LEU A 223 22.80 4.89 -9.80
C LEU A 223 22.29 5.20 -11.22
N GLN A 224 21.81 6.41 -11.49
CA GLN A 224 21.29 6.80 -12.82
C GLN A 224 22.24 6.41 -13.97
N PRO A 225 23.58 6.66 -13.91
CA PRO A 225 24.47 6.28 -15.00
C PRO A 225 24.54 4.78 -15.26
N LEU A 226 24.33 3.96 -14.23
CA LEU A 226 24.29 2.51 -14.35
C LEU A 226 22.93 2.03 -14.88
N LEU A 227 21.84 2.62 -14.38
CA LEU A 227 20.48 2.33 -14.85
C LEU A 227 20.29 2.68 -16.33
N ASP A 228 20.96 3.73 -16.80
CA ASP A 228 20.87 4.19 -18.19
C ASP A 228 21.60 3.27 -19.18
N ARG A 229 22.42 2.31 -18.69
CA ARG A 229 23.02 1.25 -19.51
C ARG A 229 22.06 0.08 -19.78
N ILE A 230 21.02 -0.06 -18.97
CA ILE A 230 20.06 -1.16 -19.06
C ILE A 230 18.91 -0.71 -19.97
N SER A 231 18.42 -1.61 -20.82
CA SER A 231 17.23 -1.30 -21.63
C SER A 231 16.04 -0.96 -20.70
N PRO A 232 15.25 0.11 -20.99
CA PRO A 232 14.14 0.49 -20.11
C PRO A 232 13.12 -0.63 -19.90
N ALA A 233 12.84 -1.43 -20.92
CA ALA A 233 11.91 -2.56 -20.83
C ALA A 233 12.45 -3.68 -19.94
N THR A 234 13.72 -4.06 -20.11
CA THR A 234 14.36 -5.09 -19.27
C THR A 234 14.48 -4.63 -17.82
N GLY A 235 14.85 -3.36 -17.57
CA GLY A 235 14.93 -2.81 -16.23
C GLY A 235 13.58 -2.76 -15.52
N ALA A 236 12.51 -2.37 -16.23
CA ALA A 236 11.15 -2.37 -15.69
C ALA A 236 10.67 -3.80 -15.36
N PHE A 237 10.87 -4.75 -16.28
CA PHE A 237 10.52 -6.15 -16.07
C PHE A 237 11.28 -6.75 -14.89
N ALA A 238 12.61 -6.56 -14.84
CA ALA A 238 13.45 -7.04 -13.74
C ALA A 238 13.02 -6.46 -12.38
N GLY A 239 12.72 -5.16 -12.32
CA GLY A 239 12.22 -4.53 -11.08
C GLY A 239 10.89 -5.12 -10.60
N ILE A 240 9.97 -5.43 -11.51
CA ILE A 240 8.68 -6.05 -11.17
C ILE A 240 8.88 -7.50 -10.69
N VAL A 241 9.70 -8.28 -11.39
CA VAL A 241 10.02 -9.65 -10.99
C VAL A 241 10.69 -9.67 -9.61
N LEU A 242 11.68 -8.80 -9.39
CA LEU A 242 12.36 -8.66 -8.09
C LEU A 242 11.42 -8.22 -6.98
N PHE A 243 10.46 -7.33 -7.28
CA PHE A 243 9.45 -6.93 -6.30
C PHE A 243 8.64 -8.12 -5.80
N PHE A 244 8.11 -8.95 -6.71
CA PHE A 244 7.33 -10.13 -6.32
C PHE A 244 8.21 -11.20 -5.67
N PHE A 245 9.42 -11.43 -6.17
CA PHE A 245 10.38 -12.38 -5.60
C PHE A 245 10.76 -12.04 -4.16
N CYS A 246 10.94 -10.74 -3.87
CA CYS A 246 11.30 -10.23 -2.55
C CYS A 246 10.09 -9.83 -1.69
N SER A 247 8.85 -10.04 -2.16
CA SER A 247 7.65 -9.62 -1.44
C SER A 247 7.47 -10.32 -0.09
N GLY A 248 8.02 -11.52 0.06
CA GLY A 248 8.03 -12.28 1.31
C GLY A 248 9.10 -11.83 2.33
N VAL A 249 10.05 -10.98 1.94
CA VAL A 249 11.24 -10.64 2.74
C VAL A 249 10.86 -10.06 4.12
N PRO A 250 9.90 -9.14 4.25
CA PRO A 250 9.47 -8.66 5.57
C PRO A 250 8.93 -9.77 6.48
N GLY A 251 8.47 -10.88 5.92
CA GLY A 251 7.96 -12.05 6.63
C GLY A 251 8.94 -13.21 6.76
N GLY A 252 10.24 -13.00 6.52
CA GLY A 252 11.26 -14.04 6.71
C GLY A 252 11.50 -14.95 5.50
N ARG A 253 10.84 -14.72 4.36
CA ARG A 253 10.86 -15.66 3.22
C ARG A 253 11.31 -14.99 1.94
N LEU A 254 12.15 -15.67 1.17
CA LEU A 254 12.58 -15.22 -0.15
C LEU A 254 12.12 -16.23 -1.22
N GLY A 255 11.56 -15.73 -2.32
CA GLY A 255 11.18 -16.56 -3.48
C GLY A 255 9.69 -16.77 -3.71
N PHE A 256 9.37 -17.54 -4.75
CA PHE A 256 8.00 -17.84 -5.17
C PHE A 256 7.52 -19.15 -4.57
N ARG A 257 6.22 -19.27 -4.24
CA ARG A 257 5.67 -20.58 -3.81
C ARG A 257 5.70 -21.55 -5.00
N PRO A 258 6.09 -22.84 -4.82
CA PRO A 258 6.42 -23.50 -3.55
C PRO A 258 7.90 -23.40 -3.12
N VAL A 259 8.80 -22.92 -3.98
CA VAL A 259 10.24 -22.83 -3.73
C VAL A 259 10.58 -21.54 -2.99
N GLN A 260 10.40 -21.55 -1.66
CA GLN A 260 10.76 -20.44 -0.78
C GLN A 260 11.90 -20.84 0.15
N THR A 261 12.85 -19.93 0.35
CA THR A 261 13.95 -20.09 1.30
C THR A 261 13.75 -19.16 2.48
N ASP A 262 13.89 -19.69 3.69
CA ASP A 262 13.86 -18.88 4.90
C ASP A 262 15.14 -18.05 5.01
N LEU A 263 14.97 -16.80 5.41
CA LEU A 263 16.05 -15.85 5.58
C LEU A 263 16.67 -15.99 7.00
N PRO A 264 17.99 -15.84 7.12
CA PRO A 264 18.66 -15.93 8.42
C PRO A 264 18.13 -14.92 9.44
N ALA A 265 17.90 -15.36 10.68
CA ALA A 265 17.38 -14.54 11.77
C ALA A 265 18.26 -13.32 12.10
N PHE A 266 19.58 -13.39 11.84
CA PHE A 266 20.49 -12.26 12.09
C PHE A 266 20.18 -11.03 11.24
N LEU A 267 19.42 -11.17 10.14
CA LEU A 267 18.97 -10.03 9.35
C LEU A 267 17.85 -9.25 10.08
N TYR A 268 17.16 -9.83 11.06
CA TYR A 268 15.96 -9.27 11.69
C TYR A 268 16.26 -8.76 13.11
N GLN A 269 17.23 -7.86 13.25
CA GLN A 269 17.75 -7.47 14.57
C GLN A 269 17.30 -6.10 15.07
N ASN A 270 17.22 -5.08 14.20
CA ASN A 270 17.13 -3.70 14.68
C ASN A 270 16.36 -2.77 13.70
N ALA A 271 16.26 -1.49 14.07
CA ALA A 271 15.54 -0.50 13.27
C ALA A 271 16.18 -0.22 11.91
N PHE A 272 17.50 -0.38 11.80
CA PHE A 272 18.20 -0.21 10.53
C PHE A 272 17.90 -1.38 9.58
N THR A 273 17.94 -2.63 10.08
CA THR A 273 17.54 -3.77 9.27
C THR A 273 16.07 -3.71 8.89
N ALA A 274 15.21 -3.19 9.77
CA ALA A 274 13.82 -2.92 9.46
C ALA A 274 13.65 -1.92 8.31
N ALA A 275 14.47 -0.87 8.23
CA ALA A 275 14.47 0.06 7.10
C ALA A 275 14.85 -0.64 5.78
N LEU A 276 15.80 -1.58 5.82
CA LEU A 276 16.19 -2.36 4.65
C LEU A 276 15.09 -3.33 4.18
N GLY A 277 14.25 -3.82 5.09
CA GLY A 277 13.19 -4.80 4.79
C GLY A 277 13.16 -6.01 5.70
N PHE A 278 14.00 -6.05 6.73
CA PHE A 278 14.13 -7.14 7.68
C PHE A 278 13.74 -6.65 9.09
N PRO A 279 12.43 -6.47 9.37
CA PRO A 279 11.95 -5.93 10.64
C PRO A 279 12.15 -6.94 11.76
N GLY A 280 12.89 -6.55 12.81
CA GLY A 280 13.05 -7.39 13.99
C GLY A 280 11.76 -7.60 14.77
N GLU A 281 11.79 -8.55 15.70
CA GLU A 281 10.64 -8.86 16.56
C GLU A 281 10.18 -7.61 17.34
N GLY A 282 8.86 -7.39 17.40
CA GLY A 282 8.28 -6.23 18.06
C GLY A 282 8.45 -4.89 17.30
N TYR A 283 9.01 -4.91 16.08
CA TYR A 283 9.03 -3.70 15.24
C TYR A 283 7.61 -3.33 14.80
N TYR A 284 7.20 -2.09 15.09
CA TYR A 284 5.91 -1.55 14.70
C TYR A 284 6.06 -0.13 14.14
N SER A 285 5.30 0.15 13.09
CA SER A 285 5.14 1.49 12.51
C SER A 285 3.71 1.61 11.98
N ALA A 286 3.10 2.77 12.19
CA ALA A 286 1.78 3.08 11.62
C ALA A 286 1.79 3.14 10.08
N ASP A 287 2.95 3.50 9.51
CA ASP A 287 3.21 3.46 8.07
C ASP A 287 4.55 2.77 7.84
N TYR A 288 4.54 1.55 7.29
CA TYR A 288 5.75 0.75 7.08
C TYR A 288 5.93 0.38 5.60
N PHE A 289 6.91 1.02 4.98
CA PHE A 289 7.30 0.77 3.59
C PHE A 289 8.82 0.61 3.53
N PRO A 290 9.36 -0.60 3.77
CA PRO A 290 10.80 -0.85 3.73
C PRO A 290 11.39 -0.66 2.33
N LEU A 291 12.73 -0.58 2.24
CA LEU A 291 13.42 -0.57 0.95
C LEU A 291 13.14 -1.85 0.16
N ILE A 292 13.35 -3.03 0.73
CA ILE A 292 13.00 -4.29 0.09
C ILE A 292 11.58 -4.68 0.51
N PRO A 293 10.66 -4.95 -0.42
CA PRO A 293 10.82 -5.04 -1.89
C PRO A 293 10.55 -3.75 -2.66
N TRP A 294 9.99 -2.72 -2.01
CA TRP A 294 9.35 -1.58 -2.68
C TRP A 294 10.28 -0.73 -3.55
N LEU A 295 11.57 -0.71 -3.25
CA LEU A 295 12.62 -0.06 -4.05
C LEU A 295 12.69 -0.65 -5.46
N PHE A 296 12.43 -1.95 -5.65
CA PHE A 296 12.41 -2.56 -6.98
C PHE A 296 11.26 -2.05 -7.82
N LEU A 297 10.11 -1.79 -7.19
CA LEU A 297 8.95 -1.20 -7.84
C LEU A 297 9.19 0.28 -8.18
N PHE A 298 9.86 1.02 -7.29
CA PHE A 298 10.33 2.38 -7.56
C PHE A 298 11.28 2.40 -8.77
N TRP A 299 12.26 1.49 -8.80
CA TRP A 299 13.20 1.34 -9.91
C TRP A 299 12.46 1.02 -11.21
N ALA A 300 11.52 0.08 -11.21
CA ALA A 300 10.70 -0.20 -12.38
C ALA A 300 10.01 1.06 -12.92
N GLY A 301 9.48 1.91 -12.03
CA GLY A 301 8.96 3.23 -12.38
C GLY A 301 10.00 4.15 -13.03
N THR A 302 11.22 4.22 -12.50
CA THR A 302 12.28 5.06 -13.12
C THR A 302 12.64 4.61 -14.54
N CYS A 303 12.57 3.30 -14.84
CA CYS A 303 12.80 2.74 -16.17
C CYS A 303 11.63 3.06 -17.11
N LEU A 304 10.38 2.83 -16.67
CA LEU A 304 9.17 3.20 -17.43
C LEU A 304 9.15 4.71 -17.76
N GLY A 305 9.63 5.55 -16.84
CA GLY A 305 9.73 6.99 -17.03
C GLY A 305 10.59 7.43 -18.21
N VAL A 306 11.52 6.58 -18.71
CA VAL A 306 12.35 6.91 -19.88
C VAL A 306 11.49 7.01 -21.15
N GLY A 307 10.74 5.96 -21.48
CA GLY A 307 9.87 5.94 -22.66
C GLY A 307 8.79 7.01 -22.59
N ILE A 308 8.17 7.19 -21.41
CA ILE A 308 7.17 8.24 -21.19
C ILE A 308 7.77 9.64 -21.42
N ARG A 309 9.01 9.89 -20.96
CA ARG A 309 9.69 11.18 -21.19
C ARG A 309 10.01 11.42 -22.66
N LEU A 310 10.31 10.37 -23.42
CA LEU A 310 10.62 10.44 -24.86
C LEU A 310 9.38 10.56 -25.76
N GLY A 311 8.17 10.64 -25.20
CA GLY A 311 6.96 10.73 -26.02
C GLY A 311 6.49 9.37 -26.59
N GLN A 312 7.11 8.26 -26.15
CA GLN A 312 6.81 6.91 -26.67
C GLN A 312 5.62 6.25 -25.96
N GLY A 313 5.00 6.94 -25.00
CA GLY A 313 3.80 6.47 -24.35
C GLY A 313 2.56 6.63 -25.23
N PRO A 314 1.47 5.90 -24.95
CA PRO A 314 0.21 6.11 -25.66
C PRO A 314 -0.32 7.53 -25.46
N GLY A 315 -0.93 8.10 -26.50
CA GLY A 315 -1.30 9.53 -26.57
C GLY A 315 -2.21 10.03 -25.44
N TRP A 316 -2.97 9.14 -24.80
CA TRP A 316 -3.81 9.48 -23.64
C TRP A 316 -2.97 9.92 -22.43
N LEU A 317 -1.74 9.43 -22.25
CA LEU A 317 -0.88 9.84 -21.12
C LEU A 317 -0.58 11.34 -21.08
N TYR A 318 -0.57 11.97 -22.26
CA TYR A 318 -0.23 13.38 -22.46
C TYR A 318 -1.45 14.28 -22.58
N ARG A 319 -2.66 13.74 -22.42
CA ARG A 319 -3.91 14.52 -22.41
C ARG A 319 -4.38 14.69 -20.97
N LEU A 320 -4.95 15.86 -20.69
CA LEU A 320 -5.64 16.11 -19.43
C LEU A 320 -7.04 15.51 -19.52
N HIS A 321 -7.37 14.60 -18.59
CA HIS A 321 -8.68 13.97 -18.44
C HIS A 321 -9.48 14.59 -17.30
N SER A 322 -8.82 14.89 -16.17
CA SER A 322 -9.44 15.42 -14.96
C SER A 322 -8.60 16.53 -14.35
N PRO A 323 -9.00 17.80 -14.51
CA PRO A 323 -8.31 18.94 -13.90
C PRO A 323 -8.23 18.83 -12.37
N PHE A 324 -9.27 18.27 -11.73
CA PHE A 324 -9.32 18.07 -10.28
C PHE A 324 -8.25 17.09 -9.80
N LEU A 325 -8.16 15.91 -10.42
CA LEU A 325 -7.14 14.92 -10.07
C LEU A 325 -5.73 15.44 -10.36
N ALA A 326 -5.54 16.13 -11.48
CA ALA A 326 -4.26 16.76 -11.80
C ALA A 326 -3.86 17.81 -10.74
N ALA A 327 -4.79 18.64 -10.29
CA ALA A 327 -4.53 19.64 -9.24
C ALA A 327 -4.17 18.99 -7.90
N ALA A 328 -4.88 17.93 -7.50
CA ALA A 328 -4.54 17.14 -6.31
C ALA A 328 -3.15 16.47 -6.44
N GLY A 329 -2.82 15.96 -7.63
CA GLY A 329 -1.53 15.37 -7.97
C GLY A 329 -0.33 16.31 -7.85
N GLN A 330 -0.54 17.58 -8.21
CA GLN A 330 0.49 18.61 -8.11
C GLN A 330 0.77 19.02 -6.67
N LYS A 331 -0.23 18.91 -5.78
CA LYS A 331 -0.12 19.23 -4.34
C LYS A 331 0.06 18.00 -3.46
N THR A 332 0.35 16.83 -4.02
CA THR A 332 0.35 15.56 -3.29
C THR A 332 1.24 15.54 -2.05
N LEU A 333 2.43 16.14 -2.09
CA LEU A 333 3.33 16.16 -0.92
C LEU A 333 2.68 16.88 0.29
N TRP A 334 2.00 18.00 0.04
CA TRP A 334 1.31 18.76 1.09
C TRP A 334 0.08 18.03 1.61
N ILE A 335 -0.71 17.44 0.71
CA ILE A 335 -1.86 16.60 1.08
C ILE A 335 -1.37 15.43 1.94
N TYR A 336 -0.29 14.75 1.54
CA TYR A 336 0.31 13.66 2.30
C TYR A 336 0.79 14.11 3.69
N LEU A 337 1.41 15.29 3.83
CA LEU A 337 1.87 15.73 5.16
C LEU A 337 0.73 16.14 6.09
N LEU A 338 -0.32 16.75 5.54
CA LEU A 338 -1.38 17.36 6.33
C LEU A 338 -2.57 16.42 6.60
N HIS A 339 -2.78 15.38 5.79
CA HIS A 339 -3.98 14.55 5.93
C HIS A 339 -4.08 13.89 7.31
N GLN A 340 -3.03 13.22 7.81
CA GLN A 340 -3.13 12.48 9.08
C GLN A 340 -3.33 13.41 10.28
N PRO A 341 -2.57 14.52 10.46
CA PRO A 341 -2.85 15.46 11.55
C PRO A 341 -4.25 16.09 11.49
N ILE A 342 -4.71 16.46 10.29
CA ILE A 342 -6.03 17.07 10.11
C ILE A 342 -7.15 16.06 10.38
N LEU A 343 -7.07 14.85 9.81
CA LEU A 343 -8.06 13.80 10.02
C LEU A 343 -8.13 13.42 11.50
N TYR A 344 -6.99 13.16 12.12
CA TYR A 344 -6.92 12.82 13.54
C TYR A 344 -7.54 13.91 14.41
N PHE A 345 -7.22 15.19 14.15
CA PHE A 345 -7.80 16.33 14.87
C PHE A 345 -9.32 16.42 14.68
N ILE A 346 -9.82 16.28 13.45
CA ILE A 346 -11.26 16.30 13.15
C ILE A 346 -11.97 15.18 13.90
N PHE A 347 -11.48 13.94 13.82
CA PHE A 347 -12.11 12.81 14.50
C PHE A 347 -12.00 12.91 16.02
N LEU A 348 -10.93 13.49 16.55
CA LEU A 348 -10.80 13.79 17.97
C LEU A 348 -11.85 14.80 18.43
N LEU A 349 -12.07 15.89 17.69
CA LEU A 349 -13.12 16.86 18.00
C LEU A 349 -14.52 16.23 17.96
N ILE A 350 -14.80 15.40 16.95
CA ILE A 350 -16.07 14.67 16.86
C ILE A 350 -16.24 13.76 18.09
N ARG A 351 -15.19 13.03 18.48
CA ARG A 351 -15.20 12.17 19.68
C ARG A 351 -15.39 12.96 20.98
N LEU A 352 -14.86 14.17 21.09
CA LEU A 352 -15.05 15.00 22.28
C LEU A 352 -16.46 15.59 22.36
N TRP A 353 -17.13 15.74 21.22
CA TRP A 353 -18.49 16.26 21.13
C TRP A 353 -19.56 15.22 21.47
N PHE A 354 -19.31 13.93 21.19
CA PHE A 354 -20.24 12.81 21.42
C PHE A 354 -19.80 11.92 22.59
#